data_AF-A7ILF0-F1
#
_entry.id   AF-A7ILF0-F1
#
_cell.length_a   1.000
_cell.length_b   1.000
_cell.length_c   1.000
_cell.angle_alpha   90.00
_cell.angle_beta   90.00
_cell.angle_gamma   90.00
#
_symmetry.space_group_name_H-M   'P 1'
#
loop_
_entity.id
_entity.type
_entity.pdbx_description
1 polymer ?
#
loop_
_entity_poly.entity_id
_entity_poly.type
_entity_poly.pdbx_seq_one_letter_code
_entity_poly.pdbx_strand_id
1 'polypeptide(L)'
;MKRTPEAVARMKRLAEAGALTSTIARDIGVSPASIIKWAKREGVRLMTRSEAGKRRAEDPGERSRLVELSRRGGEALKRKLGLSSIVPHWVPSDLSDDYADFAVLYGEECAASRIRQMKAEALTC
;
A
#
# COMPACT_ATOMS: atom_id res chain seq x y z
N MET A 1 26.39 -11.30 11.47
CA MET A 1 27.14 -10.77 10.30
C MET A 1 27.77 -9.44 10.67
N LYS A 2 29.05 -9.22 10.34
CA LYS A 2 29.77 -7.97 10.67
C LYS A 2 29.38 -6.88 9.66
N ARG A 3 29.36 -5.63 10.12
CA ARG A 3 29.11 -4.44 9.28
C ARG A 3 30.32 -4.24 8.36
N THR A 4 30.14 -4.42 7.05
CA THR A 4 31.17 -4.11 6.04
C THR A 4 30.85 -2.77 5.36
N PRO A 5 31.86 -2.04 4.87
CA PRO A 5 31.64 -0.80 4.12
C PRO A 5 30.81 -1.03 2.85
N GLU A 6 30.99 -2.16 2.17
CA GLU A 6 30.20 -2.55 1.00
C GLU A 6 28.72 -2.76 1.34
N ALA A 7 28.42 -3.44 2.45
CA ALA A 7 27.03 -3.63 2.90
C ALA A 7 26.37 -2.30 3.25
N VAL A 8 27.11 -1.36 3.85
CA VAL A 8 26.60 -0.01 4.14
C VAL A 8 26.36 0.77 2.85
N ALA A 9 27.27 0.71 1.87
CA ALA A 9 27.09 1.35 0.57
C ALA A 9 25.90 0.79 -0.20
N ARG A 10 25.68 -0.52 -0.12
CA ARG A 10 24.52 -1.20 -0.73
C ARG A 10 23.22 -0.83 -0.02
N MET A 11 23.22 -0.74 1.31
CA MET A 11 22.09 -0.25 2.09
C MET A 11 21.70 1.19 1.69
N LYS A 12 22.68 2.10 1.54
CA LYS A 12 22.45 3.50 1.15
C LYS A 12 21.79 3.59 -0.23
N ARG A 13 22.36 2.93 -1.24
CA ARG A 13 21.80 2.90 -2.60
C ARG A 13 20.36 2.38 -2.64
N LEU A 14 20.07 1.31 -1.90
CA LEU A 14 18.72 0.76 -1.85
C LEU A 14 17.74 1.66 -1.09
N ALA A 15 18.19 2.33 -0.03
CA ALA A 15 17.38 3.30 0.69
C ALA A 15 17.03 4.51 -0.19
N GLU A 16 17.99 5.02 -0.97
CA GLU A 16 17.79 6.09 -1.96
C GLU A 16 16.82 5.69 -3.08
N ALA A 17 16.88 4.43 -3.53
CA ALA A 17 15.89 3.87 -4.46
C ALA A 17 14.48 3.72 -3.85
N GLY A 18 14.33 3.97 -2.55
CA GLY A 18 13.08 3.81 -1.80
C GLY A 18 12.73 2.35 -1.52
N ALA A 19 13.73 1.48 -1.38
CA ALA A 19 13.49 0.11 -0.95
C ALA A 19 13.10 0.05 0.53
N LEU A 20 12.19 -0.87 0.86
CA LEU A 20 11.83 -1.15 2.25
C LEU A 20 12.99 -1.81 3.00
N THR A 21 13.08 -1.55 4.30
CA THR A 21 14.05 -2.17 5.22
C THR A 21 14.12 -3.69 5.08
N SER A 22 12.97 -4.36 4.91
CA SER A 22 12.91 -5.82 4.73
C SER A 22 13.53 -6.28 3.42
N THR A 23 13.39 -5.50 2.34
CA THR A 23 13.99 -5.78 1.04
C THR A 23 15.50 -5.59 1.10
N ILE A 24 15.94 -4.48 1.70
CA ILE A 24 17.36 -4.18 1.93
C ILE A 24 18.02 -5.29 2.74
N ALA A 25 17.36 -5.70 3.83
CA ALA A 25 17.83 -6.75 4.71
C ALA A 25 17.97 -8.10 3.97
N ARG A 26 17.00 -8.45 3.14
CA ARG A 26 17.02 -9.67 2.33
C ARG A 26 18.13 -9.65 1.27
N ASP A 27 18.29 -8.53 0.57
CA ASP A 27 19.31 -8.38 -0.47
C ASP A 27 20.73 -8.45 0.10
N ILE A 28 20.95 -7.88 1.28
CA ILE A 28 22.26 -7.89 1.96
C ILE A 28 22.48 -9.18 2.77
N GLY A 29 21.43 -9.97 3.04
CA GLY A 29 21.51 -11.19 3.84
C GLY A 29 21.62 -10.95 5.34
N VAL A 30 21.05 -9.86 5.86
CA VAL A 30 21.08 -9.48 7.28
C VAL A 30 19.70 -9.31 7.86
N SER A 31 19.61 -9.21 9.19
CA SER A 31 18.34 -8.92 9.85
C SER A 31 17.87 -7.47 9.58
N PRO A 32 16.56 -7.22 9.49
CA PRO A 32 16.03 -5.85 9.39
C PRO A 32 16.46 -4.95 10.56
N ALA A 33 16.60 -5.51 11.77
CA ALA A 33 17.08 -4.77 12.94
C ALA A 33 18.53 -4.28 12.77
N SER A 34 19.38 -5.04 12.07
CA SER A 34 20.74 -4.61 11.71
C SER A 34 20.71 -3.41 10.78
N ILE A 35 19.86 -3.42 9.75
CA ILE A 35 19.69 -2.31 8.82
C ILE A 35 19.22 -1.04 9.53
N ILE A 36 18.23 -1.13 10.43
CA ILE A 36 17.75 0.02 11.21
C ILE A 36 18.89 0.63 12.04
N LYS A 37 19.67 -0.22 12.72
CA LYS A 37 20.81 0.23 13.52
C LYS A 37 21.88 0.90 12.65
N TRP A 38 22.16 0.38 11.47
CA TRP A 38 23.14 0.95 10.54
C TRP A 38 22.65 2.26 9.94
N ALA A 39 21.39 2.32 9.50
CA ALA A 39 20.78 3.53 8.96
C ALA A 39 20.78 4.66 9.99
N LYS A 40 20.46 4.37 11.26
CA LYS A 40 20.54 5.35 12.35
C LYS A 40 21.95 5.89 12.57
N ARG A 41 22.98 5.03 12.51
CA ARG A 41 24.38 5.46 12.66
C ARG A 41 24.88 6.28 11.47
N GLU A 42 24.36 6.01 10.28
CA GLU A 42 24.76 6.66 9.03
C GLU A 42 23.89 7.88 8.66
N GLY A 43 22.87 8.21 9.46
CA GLY A 43 21.93 9.29 9.16
C GLY A 43 21.05 9.02 7.93
N VAL A 44 20.87 7.75 7.54
CA VAL A 44 20.09 7.36 6.36
C VAL A 44 18.62 7.25 6.73
N ARG A 45 17.76 7.99 6.04
CA ARG A 45 16.30 7.84 6.17
C ARG A 45 15.85 6.60 5.42
N LEU A 46 15.28 5.64 6.15
CA LEU A 46 14.64 4.47 5.55
C LEU A 46 13.18 4.79 5.23
N MET A 47 12.70 4.26 4.11
CA MET A 47 11.30 4.38 3.75
C MET A 47 10.42 3.59 4.71
N THR A 48 9.35 4.23 5.20
CA THR A 48 8.35 3.57 6.04
C THR A 48 7.39 2.73 5.21
N ARG A 49 6.68 1.79 5.86
CA ARG A 49 5.63 1.01 5.19
C ARG A 49 4.49 1.88 4.66
N SER A 50 4.13 2.94 5.39
CA SER A 50 3.07 3.86 4.95
C SER A 50 3.48 4.61 3.67
N GLU A 51 4.72 5.13 3.62
CA GLU A 51 5.24 5.80 2.43
C GLU A 51 5.37 4.83 1.24
N ALA A 52 5.84 3.61 1.48
CA ALA A 52 5.89 2.59 0.43
C ALA A 52 4.49 2.20 -0.06
N GLY A 53 3.49 2.19 0.82
CA GLY A 53 2.08 1.97 0.47
C GLY A 53 1.54 3.10 -0.42
N LYS A 54 1.78 4.36 -0.05
CA LYS A 54 1.41 5.54 -0.85
C LYS A 54 2.05 5.50 -2.23
N ARG A 55 3.37 5.24 -2.30
CA ARG A 55 4.09 5.16 -3.57
C ARG A 55 3.58 4.04 -4.48
N ARG A 56 3.19 2.89 -3.92
CA ARG A 56 2.56 1.80 -4.69
C ARG A 56 1.17 2.16 -5.21
N ALA A 57 0.41 2.94 -4.45
CA ALA A 57 -0.88 3.45 -4.88
C ALA A 57 -0.75 4.56 -5.96
N GLU A 58 0.36 5.29 -5.95
CA GLU A 58 0.69 6.31 -6.95
C GLU A 58 1.23 5.71 -8.26
N ASP A 59 1.88 4.55 -8.21
CA ASP A 59 2.32 3.82 -9.40
C ASP A 59 1.10 3.23 -10.15
N PRO A 60 0.81 3.64 -11.40
CA PRO A 60 -0.38 3.22 -12.11
C PRO A 60 -0.46 1.71 -12.33
N GLY A 61 0.69 1.05 -12.56
CA GLY A 61 0.75 -0.38 -12.83
C GLY A 61 0.52 -1.24 -11.59
N GLU A 62 1.15 -0.87 -10.48
CA GLU A 62 0.92 -1.51 -9.18
C GLU A 62 -0.47 -1.21 -8.63
N ARG A 63 -1.00 0.01 -8.85
CA ARG A 63 -2.38 0.36 -8.52
C ARG A 63 -3.37 -0.54 -9.25
N SER A 64 -3.24 -0.70 -10.57
CA SER A 64 -4.10 -1.59 -11.36
C SER A 64 -4.01 -3.05 -10.89
N ARG A 65 -2.80 -3.54 -10.59
CA ARG A 65 -2.60 -4.88 -10.04
C ARG A 65 -3.23 -5.07 -8.66
N LEU A 66 -3.11 -4.08 -7.78
CA LEU A 66 -3.70 -4.11 -6.44
C LEU A 66 -5.23 -4.13 -6.51
N VAL A 67 -5.81 -3.31 -7.38
CA VAL A 67 -7.25 -3.30 -7.67
C VAL A 67 -7.70 -4.67 -8.21
N GLU A 68 -6.97 -5.25 -9.16
CA GLU A 68 -7.35 -6.54 -9.73
C GLU A 68 -7.22 -7.70 -8.71
N LEU A 69 -6.15 -7.71 -7.90
CA LEU A 69 -5.99 -8.66 -6.80
C LEU A 69 -7.08 -8.49 -5.74
N SER A 70 -7.47 -7.25 -5.45
CA SER A 70 -8.59 -6.93 -4.56
C SER A 70 -9.90 -7.48 -5.10
N ARG A 71 -10.20 -7.25 -6.38
CA ARG A 71 -11.41 -7.75 -7.02
C ARG A 71 -11.48 -9.28 -6.94
N ARG A 72 -10.40 -9.97 -7.30
CA ARG A 72 -10.32 -11.44 -7.24
C ARG A 72 -10.40 -11.97 -5.80
N GLY A 73 -9.74 -11.31 -4.87
CA GLY A 73 -9.70 -11.68 -3.45
C GLY A 73 -11.03 -11.43 -2.74
N GLY A 74 -11.65 -10.28 -3.01
CA GLY A 74 -12.99 -9.91 -2.55
C GLY A 74 -14.05 -10.85 -3.09
N GLU A 75 -13.99 -11.23 -4.37
CA GLU A 75 -14.87 -12.27 -4.94
C GLU A 75 -14.66 -13.64 -4.28
N ALA A 76 -13.40 -14.04 -4.05
CA ALA A 76 -13.10 -15.29 -3.36
C ALA A 76 -13.61 -15.30 -1.91
N LEU A 77 -13.48 -14.17 -1.20
CA LEU A 77 -13.96 -14.01 0.17
C LEU A 77 -15.49 -13.95 0.22
N LYS A 78 -16.15 -13.22 -0.70
CA LYS A 78 -17.62 -13.17 -0.85
C LYS A 78 -18.19 -14.57 -1.10
N ARG A 79 -17.60 -15.35 -2.01
CA ARG A 79 -17.97 -16.75 -2.27
C ARG A 79 -17.82 -17.62 -1.01
N LYS A 80 -16.71 -17.46 -0.28
CA LYS A 80 -16.43 -18.28 0.91
C LYS A 80 -17.33 -17.95 2.09
N LEU A 81 -17.71 -16.68 2.26
CA LEU A 81 -18.51 -16.20 3.40
C LEU A 81 -20.02 -16.08 3.08
N GLY A 82 -20.44 -16.34 1.84
CA GLY A 82 -21.84 -16.15 1.42
C GLY A 82 -22.31 -14.69 1.54
N LEU A 83 -21.38 -13.73 1.58
CA LEU A 83 -21.66 -12.31 1.76
C LEU A 83 -21.89 -11.65 0.40
N SER A 84 -23.07 -11.05 0.23
CA SER A 84 -23.47 -10.39 -1.02
C SER A 84 -22.92 -8.97 -1.17
N SER A 85 -22.48 -8.29 -0.10
CA SER A 85 -21.92 -6.94 -0.21
C SER A 85 -21.08 -6.51 1.00
N ILE A 86 -19.83 -6.08 0.77
CA ILE A 86 -19.03 -5.24 1.69
C ILE A 86 -19.44 -3.76 1.56
N VAL A 87 -20.20 -3.43 0.52
CA VAL A 87 -20.59 -2.06 0.17
C VAL A 87 -21.89 -1.70 0.91
N PRO A 88 -21.91 -0.62 1.70
CA PRO A 88 -23.11 -0.16 2.39
C PRO A 88 -24.23 0.20 1.41
N HIS A 89 -25.48 -0.05 1.79
CA HIS A 89 -26.66 0.18 0.94
C HIS A 89 -26.88 1.65 0.51
N TRP A 90 -26.24 2.62 1.17
CA TRP A 90 -26.33 4.04 0.82
C TRP A 90 -25.40 4.41 -0.35
N VAL A 91 -24.43 3.54 -0.68
CA VAL A 91 -23.54 3.70 -1.82
C VAL A 91 -24.32 3.31 -3.09
N PRO A 92 -24.39 4.18 -4.10
CA PRO A 92 -25.04 3.89 -5.37
C PRO A 92 -24.40 2.68 -6.07
N SER A 93 -25.20 1.91 -6.79
CA SER A 93 -24.77 0.68 -7.46
C SER A 93 -23.63 0.93 -8.46
N ASP A 94 -23.67 2.06 -9.16
CA ASP A 94 -22.67 2.55 -10.11
C ASP A 94 -21.35 2.95 -9.45
N LEU A 95 -21.36 3.25 -8.14
CA LEU A 95 -20.17 3.61 -7.36
C LEU A 95 -19.74 2.48 -6.41
N SER A 96 -20.35 1.30 -6.52
CA SER A 96 -20.10 0.19 -5.60
C SER A 96 -18.70 -0.41 -5.77
N ASP A 97 -18.23 -0.52 -7.03
CA ASP A 97 -16.87 -0.96 -7.34
C ASP A 97 -15.84 0.08 -6.89
N ASP A 98 -16.10 1.37 -7.13
CA ASP A 98 -15.23 2.46 -6.64
C ASP A 98 -15.14 2.47 -5.11
N TYR A 99 -16.26 2.29 -4.40
CA TYR A 99 -16.24 2.19 -2.94
C TYR A 99 -15.39 1.01 -2.46
N ALA A 100 -15.55 -0.16 -3.08
CA ALA A 100 -14.78 -1.34 -2.73
C ALA A 100 -13.27 -1.14 -2.97
N ASP A 101 -12.90 -0.52 -4.09
CA ASP A 101 -11.52 -0.22 -4.44
C ASP A 101 -10.89 0.80 -3.47
N PHE A 102 -11.60 1.89 -3.17
CA PHE A 102 -11.13 2.87 -2.19
C PHE A 102 -11.05 2.30 -0.77
N ALA A 103 -12.00 1.45 -0.37
CA ALA A 103 -12.03 0.86 0.96
C ALA A 103 -10.82 -0.05 1.19
N VAL A 104 -10.39 -0.74 0.13
CA VAL A 104 -9.22 -1.62 0.17
C VAL A 104 -7.92 -0.83 0.14
N LEU A 105 -7.83 0.23 -0.66
CA LEU A 105 -6.61 1.01 -0.80
C LEU A 105 -6.36 1.96 0.38
N TYR A 106 -7.42 2.55 0.94
CA TYR A 106 -7.32 3.66 1.89
C TYR A 106 -8.14 3.46 3.17
N GLY A 107 -8.92 2.38 3.27
CA GLY A 107 -9.84 2.12 4.39
C GLY A 107 -11.26 2.63 4.13
N GLU A 108 -12.23 2.04 4.83
CA GLU A 108 -13.66 2.30 4.62
C GLU A 108 -14.07 3.77 4.84
N GLU A 109 -13.44 4.47 5.79
CA GLU A 109 -13.73 5.88 6.06
C GLU A 109 -13.35 6.79 4.88
N CYS A 110 -12.19 6.54 4.27
CA CYS A 110 -11.74 7.27 3.08
C CYS A 110 -12.64 6.97 1.87
N ALA A 111 -13.06 5.71 1.71
CA ALA A 111 -14.01 5.32 0.67
C ALA A 111 -15.36 6.03 0.85
N ALA A 112 -15.91 6.02 2.07
CA ALA A 112 -17.17 6.68 2.37
C ALA A 112 -17.09 8.19 2.12
N SER A 113 -15.99 8.83 2.50
CA SER A 113 -15.77 10.26 2.24
C SER A 113 -15.71 10.56 0.73
N ARG A 114 -15.00 9.74 -0.04
CA ARG A 114 -14.87 9.93 -1.50
C ARG A 114 -16.21 9.78 -2.23
N ILE A 115 -17.01 8.78 -1.87
CA ILE A 115 -18.34 8.60 -2.47
C ILE A 115 -19.27 9.77 -2.11
N ARG A 116 -19.22 10.30 -0.88
CA ARG A 116 -19.99 11.50 -0.51
C ARG A 116 -19.57 12.73 -1.33
N GLN A 117 -18.28 12.90 -1.56
CA GLN A 117 -17.76 13.97 -2.40
C GLN A 117 -18.24 13.83 -3.86
N MET A 118 -18.11 12.63 -4.45
CA MET A 118 -18.57 12.36 -5.83
C MET A 118 -20.07 12.61 -5.98
N LYS A 119 -20.88 12.22 -4.99
CA LYS A 119 -22.31 12.55 -4.97
C LYS A 119 -22.57 14.05 -4.97
N ALA A 120 -21.83 14.82 -4.16
CA ALA A 120 -21.97 16.27 -4.10
C ALA A 120 -21.57 16.93 -5.43
N GLU A 121 -20.47 16.48 -6.05
CA GLU A 121 -20.00 16.97 -7.36
C GLU A 121 -21.04 16.72 -8.46
N ALA A 122 -21.68 15.55 -8.48
CA ALA A 122 -22.74 15.20 -9.44
C ALA A 122 -24.04 15.99 -9.26
N LEU A 123 -24.30 16.54 -8.06
CA LEU A 123 -25.48 17.35 -7.75
C LEU A 123 -25.31 18.83 -8.15
N THR A 124 -24.08 19.27 -8.41
CA THR A 124 -23.74 20.65 -8.80
C THR A 124 -23.54 20.87 -10.31
N CYS A 125 -23.67 19.82 -11.13
CA CYS A 125 -23.74 19.92 -12.59
C CYS A 125 -25.19 19.86 -13.08
#